data_AF-A0A367M682-F1
#
_entry.id   AF-A0A367M682-F1
#
_cell.length_a   1.000
_cell.length_b   1.000
_cell.length_c   1.000
_cell.angle_alpha   90.00
_cell.angle_beta   90.00
_cell.angle_gamma   90.00
#
_symmetry.space_group_name_H-M   'P 1'
#
loop_
_entity.id
_entity.type
_entity.pdbx_description
1 polymer ?
#
loop_
_entity_poly.entity_id
_entity_poly.type
_entity_poly.pdbx_seq_one_letter_code
_entity_poly.pdbx_strand_id
1 'polypeptide(L)'
;MLKHILSAVQKHAAAEYPRECCGLIIRSGRSQRYVPCENTAADAGEEFRIAPEAYAEAEDQGEIVAVVHSHPDATSRPSAADVAMCNASGLTWHILSW
;
A
#
# COMPACT_ATOMS: atom_id res chain seq x y z
N MET A 1 -1.03 4.41 12.11
CA MET A 1 0.22 4.45 11.33
C MET A 1 1.22 5.42 11.98
N LEU A 2 2.52 5.10 12.00
CA LEU A 2 3.55 6.00 12.54
C LEU A 2 3.73 7.25 11.65
N LYS A 3 4.07 8.40 12.25
CA LYS A 3 4.14 9.70 11.52
C LYS A 3 5.09 9.69 10.32
N HIS A 4 6.27 9.08 10.45
CA HIS A 4 7.25 9.03 9.36
C HIS A 4 6.81 8.10 8.22
N ILE A 5 6.09 7.01 8.54
CA ILE A 5 5.47 6.12 7.54
C ILE A 5 4.39 6.89 6.79
N LEU A 6 3.49 7.57 7.51
CA LEU A 6 2.43 8.38 6.88
C LEU A 6 3.01 9.43 5.92
N SER A 7 4.06 10.13 6.32
CA SER A 7 4.73 11.11 5.45
C SER A 7 5.36 10.47 4.20
N ALA A 8 5.93 9.26 4.33
CA ALA A 8 6.48 8.53 3.19
C ALA A 8 5.38 8.09 2.21
N VAL A 9 4.25 7.60 2.72
CA VAL A 9 3.09 7.22 1.90
C VAL A 9 2.51 8.45 1.20
N GLN A 10 2.33 9.58 1.89
CA GLN A 10 1.84 10.82 1.28
C GLN A 10 2.74 11.31 0.15
N LYS A 11 4.06 11.22 0.31
CA LYS A 11 5.01 11.56 -0.77
C LYS A 11 4.88 10.60 -1.96
N HIS A 12 4.63 9.32 -1.71
CA HIS A 12 4.43 8.35 -2.77
C HIS A 12 3.11 8.58 -3.51
N ALA A 13 2.01 8.79 -2.79
CA ALA A 13 0.71 9.15 -3.38
C ALA A 13 0.81 10.41 -4.25
N ALA A 14 1.54 11.44 -3.77
CA ALA A 14 1.83 12.65 -4.54
C ALA A 14 2.55 12.39 -5.87
N ALA A 15 3.49 11.45 -5.87
CA ALA A 15 4.31 11.15 -7.03
C ALA A 15 3.57 10.26 -8.05
N GLU A 16 2.66 9.41 -7.58
CA GLU A 16 1.90 8.48 -8.42
C GLU A 16 0.63 9.09 -9.01
N TYR A 17 0.10 10.18 -8.43
CA TYR A 17 -1.09 10.86 -8.93
C TYR A 17 -0.98 11.16 -10.45
N PRO A 18 -1.99 10.81 -11.26
CA PRO A 18 -3.35 10.39 -10.88
C PRO A 18 -3.56 8.89 -10.64
N ARG A 19 -2.50 8.07 -10.64
CA ARG A 19 -2.59 6.64 -10.33
C ARG A 19 -2.70 6.40 -8.82
N GLU A 20 -3.31 5.28 -8.44
CA GLU A 20 -3.22 4.76 -7.09
C GLU A 20 -1.76 4.38 -6.78
N CYS A 21 -1.19 4.96 -5.73
CA CYS A 21 0.03 4.43 -5.15
C CYS A 21 -0.29 3.14 -4.37
N CYS A 22 0.64 2.20 -4.35
CA CYS A 22 0.52 1.01 -3.52
C CYS A 22 1.86 0.66 -2.86
N GLY A 23 1.84 -0.11 -1.77
CA GLY A 23 3.06 -0.51 -1.09
C GLY A 23 2.80 -1.31 0.17
N LEU A 24 3.90 -1.66 0.84
CA LEU A 24 3.91 -2.58 1.96
C LEU A 24 4.52 -1.91 3.19
N ILE A 25 4.00 -2.23 4.38
CA ILE A 25 4.71 -1.94 5.63
C ILE A 25 5.36 -3.23 6.07
N ILE A 26 6.68 -3.20 6.19
CA ILE A 26 7.46 -4.31 6.72
C ILE A 26 7.94 -4.02 8.14
N ARG A 27 8.04 -5.06 8.94
CA ARG A 27 8.60 -5.06 10.29
C ARG A 27 9.92 -5.82 10.30
N SER A 28 10.98 -5.16 10.75
CA SER A 28 12.28 -5.78 11.02
C SER A 28 12.67 -5.49 12.47
N GLY A 29 12.63 -6.52 13.31
CA GLY A 29 12.75 -6.39 14.76
C GLY A 29 11.65 -5.50 15.35
N ARG A 30 12.05 -4.38 15.95
CA ARG A 30 11.13 -3.39 16.55
C ARG A 30 10.76 -2.23 15.63
N SER A 31 11.36 -2.18 14.44
CA SER A 31 11.18 -1.07 13.50
C SER A 31 10.18 -1.45 12.41
N GLN A 32 9.34 -0.49 12.03
CA GLN A 32 8.47 -0.59 10.86
C GLN A 32 8.93 0.42 9.81
N ARG A 33 8.84 0.05 8.55
CA ARG A 33 9.08 0.98 7.44
C ARG A 33 8.13 0.74 6.28
N TYR A 34 7.85 1.80 5.55
CA TYR A 34 7.12 1.74 4.29
C TYR A 34 8.05 1.36 3.15
N VAL A 35 7.59 0.46 2.28
CA VAL A 35 8.22 0.08 1.02
C VAL A 35 7.24 0.44 -0.10
N PRO A 36 7.50 1.49 -0.89
CA PRO A 36 6.67 1.82 -2.05
C PRO A 36 6.80 0.72 -3.10
N CYS A 37 5.69 0.35 -3.73
CA CYS A 37 5.63 -0.60 -4.83
C CYS A 37 5.02 0.07 -6.07
N GLU A 38 5.45 -0.37 -7.25
CA GLU A 38 4.81 0.05 -8.50
C GLU A 38 3.42 -0.58 -8.61
N ASN A 39 2.44 0.23 -9.02
CA ASN A 39 1.12 -0.28 -9.38
C ASN A 39 1.13 -0.84 -10.81
N THR A 40 1.00 -2.16 -10.91
CA THR A 40 1.01 -2.92 -12.19
C THR A 40 -0.39 -3.25 -12.71
N ALA A 41 -1.44 -2.66 -12.14
CA ALA A 41 -2.80 -2.85 -12.62
C ALA A 41 -3.01 -2.24 -14.01
N ALA A 42 -3.96 -2.80 -14.77
CA ALA A 42 -4.27 -2.27 -16.10
C ALA A 42 -4.99 -0.92 -16.00
N ASP A 43 -5.87 -0.79 -15.00
CA ASP A 43 -6.54 0.47 -14.66
C ASP A 43 -6.01 1.03 -13.34
N ALA A 44 -4.76 1.51 -13.38
CA ALA A 44 -4.04 1.96 -12.20
C ALA A 44 -4.64 3.20 -11.50
N GLY A 45 -5.72 3.79 -12.03
CA GLY A 45 -6.45 4.89 -11.35
C GLY A 45 -7.55 4.40 -10.41
N GLU A 46 -8.04 3.18 -10.61
CA GLU A 46 -9.21 2.62 -9.90
C GLU A 46 -8.90 1.31 -9.16
N GLU A 47 -7.79 0.66 -9.51
CA GLU A 47 -7.31 -0.55 -8.84
C GLU A 47 -5.78 -0.53 -8.70
N PHE A 48 -5.27 -1.37 -7.79
CA PHE A 48 -3.84 -1.63 -7.69
C PHE A 48 -3.46 -3.10 -7.71
N ARG A 49 -2.26 -3.36 -8.23
CA ARG A 49 -1.61 -4.66 -8.15
C ARG A 49 -0.12 -4.51 -7.86
N ILE A 50 0.32 -5.10 -6.76
CA ILE A 50 1.75 -5.24 -6.44
C ILE A 50 2.28 -6.47 -7.17
N ALA A 51 3.39 -6.31 -7.90
CA ALA A 51 4.05 -7.43 -8.57
C ALA A 51 4.53 -8.48 -7.54
N PRO A 52 4.42 -9.78 -7.83
CA PRO A 52 4.90 -10.84 -6.92
C PRO A 52 6.37 -10.67 -6.53
N GLU A 53 7.21 -10.20 -7.46
CA GLU A 53 8.64 -9.96 -7.24
C GLU A 53 8.86 -8.83 -6.22
N ALA A 54 8.12 -7.72 -6.35
CA ALA A 54 8.20 -6.61 -5.39
C ALA A 54 7.69 -7.01 -4.00
N TYR A 55 6.70 -7.90 -3.94
CA TYR A 55 6.22 -8.47 -2.68
C TYR A 55 7.29 -9.35 -2.03
N ALA A 56 7.88 -10.28 -2.79
CA ALA A 56 8.94 -11.17 -2.31
C ALA A 56 10.18 -10.38 -1.85
N GLU A 57 10.60 -9.36 -2.60
CA GLU A 57 11.70 -8.48 -2.21
C GLU A 57 11.43 -7.75 -0.88
N ALA A 58 10.16 -7.41 -0.60
CA ALA A 58 9.78 -6.81 0.67
C ALA A 58 9.81 -7.84 1.82
N GLU A 59 9.39 -9.09 1.57
CA GLU A 59 9.47 -10.19 2.54
C GLU A 59 10.92 -10.51 2.93
N ASP A 60 11.84 -10.50 1.96
CA ASP A 60 13.28 -10.70 2.21
C ASP A 60 13.87 -9.64 3.15
N GLN A 61 13.24 -8.46 3.20
CA GLN A 61 13.67 -7.33 4.02
C GLN A 61 13.03 -7.30 5.41
N GLY A 62 11.97 -8.07 5.65
CA GLY A 62 11.24 -8.12 6.92
C GLY A 62 9.83 -8.68 6.77
N GLU A 63 9.15 -8.89 7.90
CA GLU A 63 7.79 -9.41 7.93
C GLU A 63 6.81 -8.35 7.41
N ILE A 64 6.05 -8.66 6.36
CA ILE A 64 4.97 -7.79 5.89
C ILE A 64 3.84 -7.79 6.94
N VAL A 65 3.50 -6.62 7.44
CA VAL A 65 2.47 -6.44 8.49
C VAL A 65 1.26 -5.64 8.02
N ALA A 66 1.38 -4.91 6.91
CA ALA A 66 0.26 -4.18 6.33
C ALA A 66 0.46 -3.90 4.83
N VAL A 67 -0.65 -3.74 4.13
CA VAL A 67 -0.74 -3.18 2.78
C VAL A 67 -1.19 -1.74 2.86
N VAL A 68 -0.68 -0.89 1.98
CA VAL A 68 -1.06 0.53 1.90
C VAL A 68 -1.35 0.89 0.45
N HIS A 69 -2.46 1.58 0.21
CA HIS A 69 -2.76 2.18 -1.09
C HIS A 69 -3.47 3.53 -0.95
N SER A 70 -3.59 4.26 -2.05
CA SER A 70 -4.32 5.54 -2.11
C SER A 70 -5.50 5.45 -3.05
N HIS A 71 -6.60 6.11 -2.70
CA HIS A 71 -7.70 6.41 -3.62
C HIS A 71 -7.56 7.87 -4.11
N PRO A 72 -7.21 8.09 -5.40
CA PRO A 72 -7.13 9.42 -6.00
C PRO A 72 -8.51 10.08 -6.06
N ASP A 73 -8.63 11.34 -5.65
CA ASP A 73 -9.86 12.14 -5.73
C ASP A 73 -11.09 11.51 -5.02
N ALA A 74 -10.86 10.52 -4.15
CA ALA A 74 -11.89 9.72 -3.49
C ALA A 74 -11.61 9.52 -1.99
N THR A 75 -12.60 9.01 -1.27
CA THR A 75 -12.51 8.87 0.20
C THR A 75 -11.59 7.71 0.62
N SER A 76 -11.07 7.77 1.85
CA SER A 76 -10.30 6.67 2.47
C SER A 76 -11.16 5.50 2.97
N ARG A 77 -12.43 5.40 2.53
CA ARG A 77 -13.29 4.27 2.86
C ARG A 77 -12.95 3.08 1.94
N PRO A 78 -12.86 1.85 2.49
CA PRO A 78 -12.56 0.69 1.67
C PRO A 78 -13.70 0.38 0.69
N SER A 79 -13.33 0.03 -0.53
CA SER A 79 -14.21 -0.59 -1.53
C SER A 79 -14.56 -2.03 -1.13
N ALA A 80 -15.48 -2.66 -1.87
CA ALA A 80 -15.78 -4.08 -1.68
C ALA A 80 -14.57 -4.98 -1.98
N ALA A 81 -13.74 -4.60 -2.95
CA ALA A 81 -12.50 -5.31 -3.29
C ALA A 81 -11.47 -5.20 -2.16
N ASP A 82 -11.30 -4.01 -1.58
CA ASP A 82 -10.40 -3.80 -0.44
C ASP A 82 -10.78 -4.65 0.76
N VAL A 83 -12.08 -4.72 1.09
CA VAL A 83 -12.57 -5.56 2.19
C VAL A 83 -12.30 -7.04 1.91
N ALA A 84 -12.56 -7.51 0.69
CA ALA A 84 -12.33 -8.89 0.32
C ALA A 84 -10.84 -9.26 0.42
N MET A 85 -9.96 -8.41 -0.10
CA MET A 85 -8.51 -8.64 -0.10
C MET A 85 -7.87 -8.46 1.27
N CYS A 86 -8.36 -7.52 2.09
CA CYS A 86 -7.96 -7.39 3.49
C CYS A 86 -8.28 -8.67 4.27
N ASN A 87 -9.49 -9.21 4.10
CA ASN A 87 -9.89 -10.45 4.75
C ASN A 87 -9.09 -11.66 4.25
N ALA A 88 -8.82 -11.75 2.95
CA ALA A 88 -8.09 -12.85 2.35
C ALA A 88 -6.59 -12.85 2.74
N SER A 89 -5.97 -11.66 2.78
CA SER A 89 -4.56 -11.54 3.16
C SER A 89 -4.31 -11.68 4.66
N GLY A 90 -5.32 -11.41 5.50
CA GLY A 90 -5.15 -11.37 6.96
C GLY A 90 -4.25 -10.23 7.45
N LEU A 91 -3.90 -9.29 6.56
CA LEU A 91 -3.07 -8.13 6.86
C LEU A 91 -3.94 -6.92 7.17
N THR A 92 -3.35 -5.94 7.87
CA THR A 92 -3.98 -4.63 8.01
C THR A 92 -3.86 -3.88 6.69
N TRP A 93 -4.94 -3.25 6.22
CA TRP A 93 -4.92 -2.40 5.03
C TRP A 93 -5.09 -0.93 5.43
N HIS A 94 -4.21 -0.07 4.91
CA HIS A 94 -4.27 1.37 5.14
C HIS A 94 -4.59 2.09 3.83
N ILE A 95 -5.66 2.88 3.85
CA ILE A 95 -6.15 3.61 2.68
C ILE A 95 -5.96 5.10 2.94
N LEU A 96 -5.27 5.78 2.02
CA LEU A 96 -5.16 7.23 2.03
C LEU A 96 -6.09 7.81 0.95
N SER A 97 -6.85 8.82 1.33
CA SER A 97 -7.46 9.73 0.36
C SER A 97 -6.36 10.67 -0.12
N TRP A 98 -6.16 10.77 -1.42
CA TRP A 98 -5.11 11.60 -2.03
C TRP A 98 -5.66 12.51 -3.11
#